data_AF-A0A8T4NUE2-F1
#
_entry.id   AF-A0A8T4NUE2-F1
#
_cell.length_a   1.000
_cell.length_b   1.000
_cell.length_c   1.000
_cell.angle_alpha   90.00
_cell.angle_beta   90.00
_cell.angle_gamma   90.00
#
_symmetry.space_group_name_H-M   'P 1'
#
loop_
_entity.id
_entity.type
_entity.pdbx_description
1 polymer ?
#
loop_
_entity_poly.entity_id
_entity_poly.type
_entity_poly.pdbx_seq_one_letter_code
_entity_poly.pdbx_strand_id
1 'polypeptide(L)'
;MSQNILKIFVEKGFLLDKEILEFLNELSDETVAHEILNKIAIISKKKIITRSLVNENFDKIKPLLFTLDSEKKKLVDKYFVNVSISVEVKKERTIEIIPDNVSIRILSSPIIASKKLEVKDFVKHFRSRYNVLKKILQEKAELTNLISIDKISGNRDFSIIGMVSGKQITKNKNLILEVEDLTGKIKLLINQNKEELFQKSKEILLDDIIGFKCNGTRDFLFVNDFFYPDSFIKDKKRTINDVYALFISDIHVGSKNFLRGPFTRFIDWLNEQNEEHQSLIKQIKYIFVVGDTVDGVGVYPGQEKELEIKDIKKQYDILAEFYRKIPPHIHIIQCAGQHDAVRVAEPQPPVGTDFAEALHTLPSIHLVSNPSFIEIERGNCLQNGTKIEDGIKVLMYHGASMHGIINEIEELRLSNAHSTPTKVIKHMLLRRHLAPSHGDTTYIPDMNEDPLLIKEVPDIITTGDLHRTDIDTYNNILIVSNSCWQSMTAFEEKVGNKPDPCKVPILNLKTRALKILDFSDEVEHR
;
A
#
# COMPACT_ATOMS: atom_id res chain seq x y z
N MET A 1 -18.05 2.08 -51.20
CA MET A 1 -17.00 2.24 -50.19
C MET A 1 -15.84 1.25 -50.36
N SER A 2 -16.04 -0.06 -50.16
CA SER A 2 -14.94 -1.06 -50.14
C SER A 2 -14.03 -1.06 -51.37
N GLN A 3 -14.59 -1.06 -52.58
CA GLN A 3 -13.83 -1.05 -53.83
C GLN A 3 -13.08 0.28 -54.06
N ASN A 4 -13.62 1.41 -53.61
CA ASN A 4 -12.96 2.72 -53.73
C ASN A 4 -11.82 2.87 -52.72
N ILE A 5 -12.02 2.48 -51.46
CA ILE A 5 -10.97 2.48 -50.43
C ILE A 5 -9.83 1.54 -50.83
N LEU A 6 -10.13 0.32 -51.28
CA LEU A 6 -9.11 -0.61 -51.77
C LEU A 6 -8.33 -0.02 -52.96
N LYS A 7 -9.02 0.56 -53.95
CA LYS A 7 -8.38 1.13 -55.14
C LYS A 7 -7.41 2.27 -54.79
N ILE A 8 -7.82 3.19 -53.93
CA ILE A 8 -7.00 4.35 -53.53
C ILE A 8 -5.76 3.91 -52.74
N PHE A 9 -5.86 2.87 -51.91
CA PHE A 9 -4.71 2.39 -51.14
C PHE A 9 -3.75 1.55 -51.97
N VAL A 10 -4.25 0.77 -52.92
CA VAL A 10 -3.42 0.09 -53.92
C VAL A 10 -2.68 1.11 -54.79
N GLU A 11 -3.34 2.20 -55.23
CA GLU A 11 -2.71 3.31 -55.97
C GLU A 11 -1.61 4.02 -55.16
N LYS A 12 -1.75 4.09 -53.82
CA LYS A 12 -0.73 4.64 -52.91
C LYS A 12 0.34 3.63 -52.46
N GLY A 13 0.27 2.37 -52.93
CA GLY A 13 1.27 1.33 -52.64
C GLY A 13 1.12 0.64 -51.27
N PHE A 14 -0.07 0.69 -50.67
CA PHE A 14 -0.39 0.06 -49.39
C PHE A 14 -1.39 -1.09 -49.55
N LEU A 15 -1.27 -2.12 -48.71
CA LEU A 15 -2.19 -3.25 -48.59
C LEU A 15 -2.92 -3.20 -47.24
N LEU A 16 -4.21 -3.48 -47.24
CA LEU A 16 -5.06 -3.51 -46.05
C LEU A 16 -5.36 -4.97 -45.68
N ASP A 17 -5.30 -5.31 -44.39
CA ASP A 17 -5.88 -6.57 -43.94
C ASP A 17 -7.41 -6.55 -44.04
N LYS A 18 -8.01 -7.75 -44.03
CA LYS A 18 -9.45 -7.92 -44.21
C LYS A 18 -10.24 -7.28 -43.06
N GLU A 19 -9.72 -7.37 -41.84
CA GLU A 19 -10.35 -6.82 -40.64
C GLU A 19 -10.45 -5.29 -40.70
N ILE A 20 -9.36 -4.59 -41.02
CA ILE A 20 -9.37 -3.13 -41.15
C ILE A 20 -10.27 -2.67 -42.30
N LEU A 21 -10.28 -3.40 -43.41
CA LEU A 21 -11.19 -3.09 -44.51
C LEU A 21 -12.66 -3.19 -44.07
N GLU A 22 -13.02 -4.23 -43.32
CA GLU A 22 -14.36 -4.41 -42.76
C GLU A 22 -14.74 -3.25 -41.82
N PHE A 23 -13.87 -2.89 -40.88
CA PHE A 23 -14.07 -1.75 -39.98
C PHE A 23 -14.32 -0.43 -40.71
N LEU A 24 -13.50 -0.12 -41.72
CA LEU A 24 -13.62 1.14 -42.46
C LEU A 24 -14.91 1.20 -43.28
N ASN A 25 -15.41 0.05 -43.74
CA ASN A 25 -16.70 -0.03 -44.41
C ASN A 25 -17.85 0.20 -43.43
N GLU A 26 -17.74 -0.26 -42.18
CA GLU A 26 -18.75 -0.04 -41.15
C GLU A 26 -18.87 1.45 -40.76
N LEU A 27 -17.78 2.22 -40.81
CA LEU A 27 -17.80 3.67 -40.53
C LEU A 27 -18.69 4.46 -41.50
N SER A 28 -18.88 3.97 -42.73
CA SER A 28 -19.75 4.59 -43.75
C SER A 28 -19.42 6.06 -44.09
N ASP A 29 -18.22 6.54 -43.74
CA ASP A 29 -17.71 7.90 -43.97
C ASP A 29 -16.36 7.83 -44.71
N GLU A 30 -16.37 8.13 -46.01
CA GLU A 30 -15.18 7.97 -46.85
C GLU A 30 -14.08 8.97 -46.47
N THR A 31 -14.44 10.16 -46.00
CA THR A 31 -13.48 11.21 -45.62
C THR A 31 -12.71 10.78 -44.37
N VAL A 32 -13.43 10.32 -43.34
CA VAL A 32 -12.80 9.89 -42.08
C VAL A 32 -12.00 8.60 -42.29
N ALA A 33 -12.50 7.65 -43.08
CA ALA A 33 -11.75 6.45 -43.44
C ALA A 33 -10.42 6.80 -44.14
N HIS A 34 -10.43 7.80 -45.04
CA HIS A 34 -9.22 8.28 -45.70
C HIS A 34 -8.23 8.95 -44.75
N GLU A 35 -8.71 9.78 -43.81
CA GLU A 35 -7.85 10.45 -42.84
C GLU A 35 -7.20 9.48 -41.86
N ILE A 36 -7.98 8.52 -41.34
CA ILE A 36 -7.48 7.45 -40.46
C ILE A 36 -6.36 6.71 -41.17
N LEU A 37 -6.59 6.27 -42.40
CA LEU A 37 -5.63 5.49 -43.15
C LEU A 37 -4.40 6.29 -43.60
N ASN A 38 -4.55 7.55 -44.03
CA ASN A 38 -3.41 8.41 -44.37
C ASN A 38 -2.51 8.63 -43.13
N LYS A 39 -3.08 8.86 -41.95
CA LYS A 39 -2.29 8.98 -40.72
C LYS A 39 -1.57 7.68 -40.38
N ILE A 40 -2.25 6.53 -40.48
CA ILE A 40 -1.61 5.22 -40.23
C ILE A 40 -0.45 4.97 -41.21
N ALA A 41 -0.64 5.28 -42.49
CA ALA A 41 0.37 5.12 -43.52
C ALA A 41 1.61 5.99 -43.28
N ILE A 42 1.42 7.27 -42.94
CA ILE A 42 2.50 8.22 -42.61
C ILE A 42 3.26 7.77 -41.36
N ILE A 43 2.53 7.33 -40.33
CA ILE A 43 3.11 7.01 -39.01
C ILE A 43 3.87 5.67 -39.06
N SER A 44 3.29 4.66 -39.70
CA SER A 44 3.83 3.30 -39.64
C SER A 44 5.00 3.06 -40.59
N LYS A 45 5.12 3.84 -41.69
CA LYS A 45 6.07 3.62 -42.80
C LYS A 45 6.05 2.19 -43.37
N LYS A 46 5.03 1.38 -43.07
CA LYS A 46 4.88 -0.01 -43.52
C LYS A 46 3.88 -0.06 -44.68
N LYS A 47 4.17 -0.89 -45.68
CA LYS A 47 3.30 -1.10 -46.85
C LYS A 47 2.03 -1.91 -46.52
N ILE A 48 1.96 -2.58 -45.38
CA ILE A 48 0.79 -3.38 -44.98
C ILE A 48 0.22 -2.78 -43.70
N ILE A 49 -1.06 -2.42 -43.75
CA ILE A 49 -1.82 -1.89 -42.62
C ILE A 49 -2.65 -3.03 -42.04
N THR A 50 -2.33 -3.41 -40.80
CA THR A 50 -3.03 -4.45 -40.06
C THR A 50 -3.68 -3.93 -38.79
N ARG A 51 -4.61 -4.68 -38.21
CA ARG A 51 -5.22 -4.36 -36.92
C ARG A 51 -4.20 -4.11 -35.80
N SER A 52 -3.13 -4.91 -35.74
CA SER A 52 -2.04 -4.70 -34.76
C SER A 52 -1.41 -3.32 -34.92
N LEU A 53 -1.17 -2.89 -36.17
CA LEU A 53 -0.52 -1.63 -36.48
C LEU A 53 -1.40 -0.42 -36.10
N VAL A 54 -2.72 -0.55 -36.28
CA VAL A 54 -3.69 0.47 -35.86
C VAL A 54 -3.76 0.54 -34.33
N ASN A 55 -3.77 -0.61 -33.64
CA ASN A 55 -3.76 -0.67 -32.18
C ASN A 55 -2.50 -0.04 -31.59
N GLU A 56 -1.32 -0.31 -32.16
CA GLU A 56 -0.03 0.28 -31.73
C GLU A 56 0.00 1.80 -31.86
N ASN A 57 -0.82 2.38 -32.73
CA ASN A 57 -0.82 3.82 -33.03
C ASN A 57 -2.15 4.51 -32.69
N PHE A 58 -3.01 3.85 -31.91
CA PHE A 58 -4.38 4.29 -31.63
C PHE A 58 -4.43 5.68 -30.98
N ASP A 59 -3.50 5.99 -30.07
CA ASP A 59 -3.42 7.29 -29.39
C ASP A 59 -3.26 8.48 -30.35
N LYS A 60 -2.64 8.26 -31.51
CA LYS A 60 -2.45 9.28 -32.56
C LYS A 60 -3.65 9.40 -33.51
N ILE A 61 -4.47 8.35 -33.57
CA ILE A 61 -5.71 8.29 -34.35
C ILE A 61 -6.88 8.83 -33.54
N LYS A 62 -6.83 8.72 -32.20
CA LYS A 62 -7.84 9.19 -31.24
C LYS A 62 -8.36 10.61 -31.50
N PRO A 63 -7.52 11.62 -31.85
CA PRO A 63 -8.01 12.95 -32.22
C PRO A 63 -9.02 12.95 -33.37
N LEU A 64 -8.85 12.06 -34.36
CA LEU A 64 -9.75 11.91 -35.51
C LEU A 64 -11.06 11.19 -35.14
N LEU A 65 -11.10 10.49 -34.01
CA LEU A 65 -12.31 9.80 -33.55
C LEU A 65 -13.24 10.75 -32.79
N PHE A 66 -12.74 11.90 -32.32
CA PHE A 66 -13.57 12.91 -31.66
C PHE A 66 -14.48 13.67 -32.63
N THR A 67 -14.12 13.72 -33.92
CA THR A 67 -14.94 14.33 -34.98
C THR A 67 -16.10 13.45 -35.43
N LEU A 68 -16.13 12.18 -34.98
CA LEU A 68 -17.20 11.24 -35.28
C LEU A 68 -18.44 11.47 -34.40
N ASP A 69 -19.61 11.20 -34.98
CA ASP A 69 -20.88 11.17 -34.27
C ASP A 69 -20.95 10.03 -33.21
N SER A 70 -21.96 10.11 -32.34
CA SER A 70 -22.09 9.23 -31.17
C SER A 70 -22.35 7.76 -31.52
N GLU A 71 -22.93 7.45 -32.68
CA GLU A 71 -23.13 6.08 -33.14
C GLU A 71 -21.82 5.48 -33.66
N LYS A 72 -21.07 6.25 -34.45
CA LYS A 72 -19.75 5.82 -34.96
C LYS A 72 -18.71 5.67 -33.84
N LYS A 73 -18.78 6.49 -32.78
CA LYS A 73 -17.94 6.32 -31.57
C LYS A 73 -18.16 4.97 -30.90
N LYS A 74 -19.41 4.53 -30.75
CA LYS A 74 -19.72 3.19 -30.20
C LYS A 74 -19.17 2.07 -31.07
N LEU A 75 -19.16 2.26 -32.39
CA LEU A 75 -18.65 1.28 -33.35
C LEU A 75 -17.12 1.16 -33.26
N VAL A 76 -16.42 2.29 -33.13
CA VAL A 76 -14.98 2.37 -32.84
C VAL A 76 -14.69 1.69 -31.50
N ASP A 77 -15.39 2.07 -30.43
CA ASP A 77 -15.18 1.50 -29.11
C ASP A 77 -15.39 -0.02 -29.13
N LYS A 78 -16.44 -0.51 -29.81
CA LYS A 78 -16.72 -1.95 -30.03
C LYS A 78 -15.61 -2.66 -30.80
N TYR A 79 -14.97 -2.00 -31.75
CA TYR A 79 -13.90 -2.60 -32.55
C TYR A 79 -12.56 -2.64 -31.81
N PHE A 80 -12.33 -1.66 -30.93
CA PHE A 80 -11.09 -1.47 -30.17
C PHE A 80 -11.21 -1.83 -28.66
N VAL A 81 -12.27 -2.50 -28.21
CA VAL A 81 -12.64 -2.78 -26.79
C VAL A 81 -11.49 -3.32 -25.92
N ASN A 82 -10.52 -4.04 -26.47
CA ASN A 82 -9.38 -4.52 -25.67
C ASN A 82 -8.36 -3.41 -25.30
N VAL A 83 -8.53 -2.20 -25.84
CA VAL A 83 -7.62 -1.06 -25.64
C VAL A 83 -8.12 -0.14 -24.51
N SER A 84 -9.43 0.00 -24.30
CA SER A 84 -9.97 0.89 -23.26
C SER A 84 -9.53 0.49 -21.84
N ILE A 85 -9.50 -0.82 -21.56
CA ILE A 85 -9.05 -1.39 -20.28
C ILE A 85 -7.51 -1.33 -20.13
N SER A 86 -6.76 -1.41 -21.24
CA SER A 86 -5.30 -1.31 -21.19
C SER A 86 -4.78 0.14 -21.24
N VAL A 87 -5.62 1.09 -21.65
CA VAL A 87 -5.34 2.54 -21.62
C VAL A 87 -5.66 3.16 -20.26
N GLU A 88 -6.65 2.67 -19.50
CA GLU A 88 -6.78 3.05 -18.07
C GLU A 88 -5.54 2.60 -17.27
N VAL A 89 -5.05 1.39 -17.51
CA VAL A 89 -3.83 0.86 -16.85
C VAL A 89 -2.54 1.53 -17.35
N LYS A 90 -2.54 2.14 -18.55
CA LYS A 90 -1.39 2.91 -19.08
C LYS A 90 -1.50 4.42 -18.88
N LYS A 91 -2.66 4.96 -18.47
CA LYS A 91 -2.84 6.39 -18.18
C LYS A 91 -2.32 6.80 -16.80
N GLU A 92 -2.05 5.85 -15.91
CA GLU A 92 -1.30 6.12 -14.69
C GLU A 92 0.18 5.80 -14.89
N ARG A 93 0.86 6.65 -15.67
CA ARG A 93 2.29 6.96 -15.57
C ARG A 93 2.70 7.82 -16.75
N THR A 94 2.50 9.11 -16.59
CA THR A 94 3.53 10.05 -17.04
C THR A 94 4.18 10.55 -15.76
N ILE A 95 5.43 10.14 -15.53
CA ILE A 95 6.26 10.74 -14.51
C ILE A 95 6.49 12.17 -15.00
N GLU A 96 5.73 13.12 -14.46
CA GLU A 96 6.09 14.53 -14.60
C GLU A 96 7.40 14.72 -13.85
N ILE A 97 8.42 15.15 -14.58
CA ILE A 97 9.65 15.68 -14.00
C ILE A 97 9.25 17.01 -13.37
N ILE A 98 9.01 17.00 -12.06
CA ILE A 98 8.76 18.20 -11.25
C ILE A 98 10.10 18.96 -11.14
N PRO A 99 10.21 20.22 -11.61
CA PRO A 99 11.41 21.02 -11.38
C PRO A 99 11.44 21.61 -9.97
N ASP A 100 12.63 21.52 -9.38
CA ASP A 100 13.24 22.21 -8.23
C ASP A 100 12.74 21.93 -6.79
N ASN A 101 13.59 21.17 -6.07
CA ASN A 101 13.82 21.09 -4.61
C ASN A 101 13.06 20.10 -3.72
N VAL A 102 12.12 19.27 -4.21
CA VAL A 102 11.51 18.20 -3.38
C VAL A 102 11.60 16.84 -4.08
N SER A 103 12.39 15.93 -3.50
CA SER A 103 12.63 14.58 -4.06
C SER A 103 11.70 13.56 -3.42
N ILE A 104 10.49 13.35 -3.97
CA ILE A 104 9.58 12.24 -3.62
C ILE A 104 9.64 11.19 -4.71
N ARG A 105 9.84 9.93 -4.34
CA ARG A 105 9.80 8.79 -5.24
C ARG A 105 8.91 7.70 -4.67
N ILE A 106 7.86 7.34 -5.40
CA ILE A 106 7.00 6.20 -5.06
C ILE A 106 7.74 4.92 -5.48
N LEU A 107 8.28 4.18 -4.51
CA LEU A 107 8.97 2.90 -4.75
C LEU A 107 7.95 1.78 -4.98
N SER A 108 6.86 1.77 -4.22
CA SER A 108 5.76 0.82 -4.36
C SER A 108 4.42 1.51 -4.07
N SER A 109 3.45 1.29 -4.94
CA SER A 109 2.05 1.69 -4.74
C SER A 109 1.16 0.67 -5.48
N PRO A 110 0.97 -0.54 -4.94
CA PRO A 110 0.28 -1.64 -5.61
C PRO A 110 -1.16 -1.30 -6.00
N ILE A 111 -1.48 -1.49 -7.28
CA ILE A 111 -2.84 -1.40 -7.83
C ILE A 111 -3.15 -2.73 -8.53
N ILE A 112 -4.03 -3.51 -7.90
CA ILE A 112 -4.50 -4.79 -8.49
C ILE A 112 -5.77 -4.53 -9.30
N ALA A 113 -5.74 -4.87 -10.58
CA ALA A 113 -6.91 -4.76 -11.44
C ALA A 113 -8.06 -5.67 -10.96
N SER A 114 -9.30 -5.18 -11.07
CA SER A 114 -10.48 -5.98 -10.77
C SER A 114 -10.61 -7.13 -11.77
N LYS A 115 -10.62 -8.36 -11.27
CA LYS A 115 -10.84 -9.58 -12.05
C LYS A 115 -11.52 -10.64 -11.21
N LYS A 116 -12.11 -11.64 -11.88
CA LYS A 116 -12.57 -12.85 -11.21
C LYS A 116 -11.37 -13.60 -10.64
N LEU A 117 -11.40 -13.89 -9.34
CA LEU A 117 -10.36 -14.65 -8.65
C LEU A 117 -10.54 -16.16 -8.88
N GLU A 118 -9.43 -16.84 -9.12
CA GLU A 118 -9.33 -18.29 -9.28
C GLU A 118 -8.35 -18.88 -8.26
N VAL A 119 -8.43 -20.19 -8.00
CA VAL A 119 -7.52 -20.91 -7.08
C VAL A 119 -6.04 -20.66 -7.42
N LYS A 120 -5.70 -20.57 -8.71
CA LYS A 120 -4.33 -20.30 -9.16
C LYS A 120 -3.79 -18.95 -8.68
N ASP A 121 -4.66 -17.97 -8.45
CA ASP A 121 -4.26 -16.65 -7.97
C ASP A 121 -3.74 -16.75 -6.53
N PHE A 122 -4.48 -17.44 -5.66
CA PHE A 122 -4.07 -17.73 -4.29
C PHE A 122 -2.79 -18.58 -4.24
N VAL A 123 -2.72 -19.65 -5.04
CA VAL A 123 -1.53 -20.51 -5.08
C VAL A 123 -0.28 -19.71 -5.47
N LYS A 124 -0.38 -18.82 -6.47
CA LYS A 124 0.76 -17.99 -6.87
C LYS A 124 1.10 -16.94 -5.82
N HIS A 125 0.11 -16.32 -5.20
CA HIS A 125 0.27 -15.35 -4.12
C HIS A 125 1.07 -15.94 -2.94
N PHE A 126 0.62 -17.05 -2.37
CA PHE A 126 1.31 -17.70 -1.24
C PHE A 126 2.69 -18.26 -1.63
N ARG A 127 2.86 -18.77 -2.86
CA ARG A 127 4.19 -19.16 -3.35
C ARG A 127 5.13 -17.96 -3.47
N SER A 128 4.64 -16.82 -3.92
CA SER A 128 5.44 -15.59 -3.99
C SER A 128 5.87 -15.15 -2.59
N ARG A 129 4.91 -15.11 -1.64
CA ARG A 129 5.16 -14.87 -0.21
C ARG A 129 6.25 -15.78 0.36
N TYR A 130 6.06 -17.10 0.22
CA TYR A 130 7.01 -18.10 0.68
C TYR A 130 8.40 -17.89 0.08
N ASN A 131 8.49 -17.68 -1.23
CA ASN A 131 9.78 -17.53 -1.91
C ASN A 131 10.54 -16.26 -1.49
N VAL A 132 9.84 -15.14 -1.25
CA VAL A 132 10.48 -13.90 -0.77
C VAL A 132 10.99 -14.08 0.66
N LEU A 133 10.14 -14.53 1.59
CA LEU A 133 10.53 -14.68 3.00
C LEU A 133 11.56 -15.80 3.20
N LYS A 134 11.49 -16.87 2.41
CA LYS A 134 12.52 -17.91 2.38
C LYS A 134 13.89 -17.34 2.03
N LYS A 135 14.00 -16.45 1.03
CA LYS A 135 15.28 -15.84 0.66
C LYS A 135 15.87 -15.05 1.82
N ILE A 136 15.05 -14.26 2.53
CA ILE A 136 15.48 -13.50 3.71
C ILE A 136 15.96 -14.46 4.82
N LEU A 137 15.21 -15.52 5.09
CA LEU A 137 15.59 -16.52 6.10
C LEU A 137 16.86 -17.28 5.72
N GLN A 138 17.09 -17.57 4.44
CA GLN A 138 18.29 -18.26 3.97
C GLN A 138 19.60 -17.51 4.26
N GLU A 139 19.53 -16.19 4.47
CA GLU A 139 20.68 -15.36 4.81
C GLU A 139 21.02 -15.38 6.31
N LYS A 140 20.18 -16.00 7.15
CA LYS A 140 20.42 -16.10 8.59
C LYS A 140 21.48 -17.14 8.92
N ALA A 141 22.58 -16.69 9.51
CA ALA A 141 23.70 -17.52 9.92
C ALA A 141 23.30 -18.59 10.94
N GLU A 142 22.22 -18.35 11.69
CA GLU A 142 21.69 -19.31 12.64
C GLU A 142 21.16 -20.56 11.93
N LEU A 143 20.53 -20.46 10.76
CA LEU A 143 19.91 -21.59 10.05
C LEU A 143 20.94 -22.46 9.32
N THR A 144 21.70 -23.25 10.08
CA THR A 144 22.69 -24.19 9.55
C THR A 144 22.05 -25.45 8.97
N ASN A 145 22.73 -26.11 8.03
CA ASN A 145 22.28 -27.34 7.38
C ASN A 145 20.84 -27.26 6.83
N LEU A 146 20.53 -26.15 6.14
CA LEU A 146 19.20 -25.90 5.60
C LEU A 146 18.84 -26.93 4.51
N ILE A 147 17.72 -27.62 4.70
CA ILE A 147 17.18 -28.60 3.74
C ILE A 147 15.69 -28.35 3.48
N SER A 148 15.17 -28.93 2.40
CA SER A 148 13.73 -29.00 2.13
C SER A 148 13.09 -30.17 2.87
N ILE A 149 11.78 -30.10 3.10
CA ILE A 149 11.04 -31.09 3.89
C ILE A 149 11.16 -32.51 3.29
N ASP A 150 11.16 -32.65 1.96
CA ASP A 150 11.32 -33.93 1.26
C ASP A 150 12.68 -34.61 1.50
N LYS A 151 13.73 -33.86 1.85
CA LYS A 151 15.11 -34.35 2.05
C LYS A 151 15.43 -34.76 3.48
N ILE A 152 14.48 -34.60 4.40
CA ILE A 152 14.65 -34.97 5.80
C ILE A 152 14.96 -36.47 5.89
N SER A 153 16.14 -36.78 6.42
CA SER A 153 16.69 -38.14 6.47
C SER A 153 17.69 -38.30 7.62
N GLY A 154 17.61 -39.44 8.31
CA GLY A 154 18.45 -39.75 9.47
C GLY A 154 18.06 -38.98 10.73
N ASN A 155 18.92 -39.05 11.75
CA ASN A 155 18.78 -38.34 13.01
C ASN A 155 19.96 -37.39 13.19
N ARG A 156 19.83 -36.17 12.66
CA ARG A 156 20.88 -35.15 12.63
C ARG A 156 20.25 -33.77 12.82
N ASP A 157 21.04 -32.81 13.27
CA ASP A 157 20.59 -31.43 13.38
C ASP A 157 20.56 -30.77 12.00
N PHE A 158 19.41 -30.19 11.66
CA PHE A 158 19.19 -29.51 10.39
C PHE A 158 18.24 -28.32 10.59
N SER A 159 18.16 -27.46 9.57
CA SER A 159 17.16 -26.39 9.53
C SER A 159 16.19 -26.61 8.38
N ILE A 160 14.94 -26.18 8.56
CA ILE A 160 13.94 -26.10 7.50
C ILE A 160 13.29 -24.71 7.52
N ILE A 161 12.81 -24.25 6.38
CA ILE A 161 11.96 -23.06 6.29
C ILE A 161 10.59 -23.49 5.80
N GLY A 162 9.56 -23.15 6.54
CA GLY A 162 8.20 -23.55 6.21
C GLY A 162 7.15 -22.55 6.68
N MET A 163 6.00 -22.61 6.02
CA MET A 163 4.80 -21.89 6.37
C MET A 163 4.00 -22.68 7.41
N VAL A 164 3.53 -22.04 8.46
CA VAL A 164 2.73 -22.66 9.52
C VAL A 164 1.29 -22.81 9.05
N SER A 165 0.85 -24.04 8.79
CA SER A 165 -0.51 -24.36 8.31
C SER A 165 -1.45 -24.85 9.41
N GLY A 166 -0.91 -25.20 10.59
CA GLY A 166 -1.70 -25.66 11.73
C GLY A 166 -0.96 -25.51 13.05
N LYS A 167 -1.72 -25.28 14.13
CA LYS A 167 -1.20 -25.05 15.48
C LYS A 167 -2.11 -25.73 16.48
N GLN A 168 -1.56 -26.61 17.32
CA GLN A 168 -2.34 -27.31 18.35
C GLN A 168 -1.55 -27.57 19.64
N ILE A 169 -2.19 -27.36 20.78
CA ILE A 169 -1.65 -27.75 22.08
C ILE A 169 -2.11 -29.18 22.41
N THR A 170 -1.16 -30.05 22.70
CA THR A 170 -1.43 -31.46 23.05
C THR A 170 -1.96 -31.60 24.48
N LYS A 171 -2.49 -32.78 24.82
CA LYS A 171 -2.90 -33.12 26.20
C LYS A 171 -1.74 -32.97 27.21
N ASN A 172 -0.51 -33.25 26.76
CA ASN A 172 0.70 -33.09 27.55
C ASN A 172 1.27 -31.67 27.46
N LYS A 173 0.46 -30.69 27.01
CA LYS A 173 0.77 -29.26 26.91
C LYS A 173 1.92 -28.86 25.97
N ASN A 174 2.56 -29.80 25.28
CA ASN A 174 3.48 -29.50 24.18
C ASN A 174 2.72 -28.87 23.01
N LEU A 175 3.40 -28.03 22.24
CA LEU A 175 2.88 -27.42 21.01
C LEU A 175 3.28 -28.25 19.80
N ILE A 176 2.31 -28.61 18.97
CA ILE A 176 2.53 -29.21 17.65
C ILE A 176 2.18 -28.18 16.58
N LEU A 177 3.13 -27.94 15.67
CA LEU A 177 2.95 -27.14 14.47
C LEU A 177 2.87 -28.05 13.25
N GLU A 178 1.93 -27.80 12.36
CA GLU A 178 1.92 -28.37 11.01
C GLU A 178 2.56 -27.35 10.07
N VAL A 179 3.66 -27.73 9.45
CA VAL A 179 4.51 -26.84 8.64
C VAL A 179 4.63 -27.38 7.23
N GLU A 180 4.50 -26.51 6.24
CA GLU A 180 4.60 -26.88 4.82
C GLU A 180 5.62 -26.02 4.05
N ASP A 181 6.26 -26.64 3.06
CA ASP A 181 7.06 -25.97 2.05
C ASP A 181 6.59 -26.40 0.64
N LEU A 182 7.32 -26.01 -0.41
CA LEU A 182 6.98 -26.40 -1.78
C LEU A 182 7.14 -27.90 -2.07
N THR A 183 7.71 -28.68 -1.15
CA THR A 183 8.08 -30.10 -1.31
C THR A 183 7.23 -31.04 -0.46
N GLY A 184 6.62 -30.56 0.63
CA GLY A 184 5.74 -31.39 1.46
C GLY A 184 5.28 -30.72 2.74
N LYS A 185 4.71 -31.53 3.63
CA LYS A 185 4.22 -31.15 4.96
C LYS A 185 4.89 -31.98 6.04
N ILE A 186 5.07 -31.40 7.22
CA ILE A 186 5.69 -32.06 8.38
C ILE A 186 5.11 -31.55 9.69
N LYS A 187 5.20 -32.37 10.74
CA LYS A 187 4.81 -31.98 12.10
C LYS A 187 6.04 -31.67 12.94
N LEU A 188 6.04 -30.52 13.59
CA LEU A 188 7.10 -30.08 14.50
C LEU A 188 6.56 -30.04 15.93
N LEU A 189 7.36 -30.51 16.89
CA LEU A 189 7.02 -30.50 18.31
C LEU A 189 7.92 -29.52 19.07
N ILE A 190 7.29 -28.59 19.78
CA ILE A 190 7.93 -27.69 20.73
C ILE A 190 7.56 -28.16 22.15
N ASN A 191 8.58 -28.57 22.91
CA ASN A 191 8.41 -29.11 24.25
C ASN A 191 8.19 -27.99 25.27
N GLN A 192 7.14 -28.09 26.08
CA GLN A 192 6.82 -27.11 27.12
C GLN A 192 7.93 -26.93 28.16
N ASN A 193 8.77 -27.96 28.39
CA ASN A 193 9.86 -27.92 29.35
C ASN A 193 11.00 -26.99 28.90
N LYS A 194 11.05 -26.62 27.60
CA LYS A 194 11.92 -25.56 27.09
C LYS A 194 11.16 -24.24 27.22
N GLU A 195 11.06 -23.73 28.44
CA GLU A 195 10.14 -22.64 28.80
C GLU A 195 10.27 -21.40 27.91
N GLU A 196 11.50 -20.91 27.68
CA GLU A 196 11.76 -19.74 26.83
C GLU A 196 11.26 -19.96 25.38
N LEU A 197 11.65 -21.08 24.77
CA LEU A 197 11.22 -21.46 23.42
C LEU A 197 9.70 -21.62 23.34
N PHE A 198 9.10 -22.22 24.36
CA PHE A 198 7.67 -22.46 24.43
C PHE A 198 6.88 -21.16 24.55
N GLN A 199 7.28 -20.22 25.42
CA GLN A 199 6.63 -18.91 25.52
C GLN A 199 6.74 -18.15 24.20
N LYS A 200 7.94 -18.08 23.60
CA LYS A 200 8.16 -17.47 22.28
C LYS A 200 7.26 -18.08 21.20
N SER A 201 7.04 -19.40 21.25
CA SER A 201 6.23 -20.11 20.26
C SER A 201 4.73 -19.82 20.33
N LYS A 202 4.23 -19.29 21.46
CA LYS A 202 2.82 -18.90 21.59
C LYS A 202 2.45 -17.78 20.64
N GLU A 203 3.41 -16.93 20.26
CA GLU A 203 3.22 -15.80 19.35
C GLU A 203 3.15 -16.21 17.88
N ILE A 204 3.52 -17.45 17.52
CA ILE A 204 3.47 -17.94 16.13
C ILE A 204 2.02 -17.89 15.62
N LEU A 205 1.82 -17.24 14.48
CA LEU A 205 0.53 -17.18 13.79
C LEU A 205 0.43 -18.26 12.72
N LEU A 206 -0.81 -18.53 12.28
CA LEU A 206 -1.01 -19.27 11.04
C LEU A 206 -0.50 -18.43 9.86
N ASP A 207 0.00 -19.14 8.85
CA ASP A 207 0.63 -18.61 7.63
C ASP A 207 1.97 -17.89 7.84
N ASP A 208 2.50 -17.87 9.07
CA ASP A 208 3.86 -17.40 9.33
C ASP A 208 4.89 -18.27 8.59
N ILE A 209 5.85 -17.64 7.92
CA ILE A 209 6.97 -18.32 7.27
C ILE A 209 8.20 -18.17 8.16
N ILE A 210 8.65 -19.29 8.73
CA ILE A 210 9.63 -19.33 9.81
C ILE A 210 10.74 -20.34 9.45
N GLY A 211 11.96 -20.04 9.87
CA GLY A 211 13.07 -20.99 9.86
C GLY A 211 13.13 -21.75 11.18
N PHE A 212 13.08 -23.08 11.16
CA PHE A 212 13.13 -23.94 12.34
C PHE A 212 14.44 -24.72 12.37
N LYS A 213 15.12 -24.71 13.52
CA LYS A 213 16.19 -25.67 13.85
C LYS A 213 15.57 -26.90 14.44
N CYS A 214 15.80 -28.04 13.81
CA CYS A 214 15.16 -29.29 14.17
C CYS A 214 16.19 -30.41 14.38
N ASN A 215 15.78 -31.39 15.17
CA ASN A 215 16.42 -32.70 15.22
C ASN A 215 15.35 -33.81 15.33
N GLY A 216 15.76 -35.05 15.06
CA GLY A 216 14.87 -36.20 15.06
C GLY A 216 14.63 -36.77 13.67
N THR A 217 13.56 -37.55 13.55
CA THR A 217 13.16 -38.26 12.32
C THR A 217 11.85 -37.69 11.78
N ARG A 218 11.46 -38.09 10.56
CA ARG A 218 10.25 -37.57 9.89
C ARG A 218 8.95 -37.74 10.70
N ASP A 219 8.89 -38.73 11.58
CA ASP A 219 7.72 -38.97 12.42
C ASP A 219 7.69 -38.09 13.68
N PHE A 220 8.87 -37.68 14.18
CA PHE A 220 9.03 -36.90 15.40
C PHE A 220 10.19 -35.91 15.26
N LEU A 221 9.88 -34.70 14.77
CA LEU A 221 10.83 -33.59 14.74
C LEU A 221 10.65 -32.68 15.93
N PHE A 222 11.71 -32.54 16.72
CA PHE A 222 11.74 -31.62 17.85
C PHE A 222 12.38 -30.32 17.41
N VAL A 223 11.75 -29.21 17.78
CA VAL A 223 12.30 -27.87 17.54
C VAL A 223 13.29 -27.54 18.66
N ASN A 224 14.49 -27.14 18.25
CA ASN A 224 15.53 -26.64 19.13
C ASN A 224 15.48 -25.12 19.25
N ASP A 225 15.19 -24.43 18.15
CA ASP A 225 14.97 -22.99 18.08
C ASP A 225 14.23 -22.64 16.77
N PHE A 226 13.72 -21.42 16.66
CA PHE A 226 13.12 -20.92 15.43
C PHE A 226 13.32 -19.40 15.25
N PHE A 227 13.32 -18.97 13.99
CA PHE A 227 13.73 -17.64 13.57
C PHE A 227 12.73 -17.07 12.56
N TYR A 228 12.18 -15.90 12.87
CA TYR A 228 11.42 -15.10 11.92
C TYR A 228 12.36 -14.40 10.92
N PRO A 229 11.85 -13.97 9.75
CA PRO A 229 12.62 -13.19 8.78
C PRO A 229 13.28 -11.95 9.40
N ASP A 230 12.55 -11.24 10.25
CA ASP A 230 12.97 -10.07 11.01
C ASP A 230 13.35 -8.85 10.15
N SER A 231 13.25 -7.66 10.73
CA SER A 231 13.61 -6.37 10.12
C SER A 231 14.74 -5.72 10.91
N PHE A 232 15.83 -5.34 10.23
CA PHE A 232 16.94 -4.64 10.87
C PHE A 232 17.60 -3.64 9.93
N ILE A 233 17.87 -2.44 10.45
CA ILE A 233 18.70 -1.43 9.79
C ILE A 233 20.01 -1.31 10.56
N LYS A 234 21.13 -1.49 9.86
CA LYS A 234 22.45 -1.36 10.45
C LYS A 234 22.76 0.08 10.85
N ASP A 235 22.57 1.00 9.91
CA ASP A 235 22.93 2.40 10.06
C ASP A 235 21.78 3.31 9.59
N LYS A 236 21.35 4.22 10.47
CA LYS A 236 20.24 5.15 10.17
C LYS A 236 20.67 6.18 9.14
N LYS A 237 19.79 6.46 8.18
CA LYS A 237 19.92 7.59 7.26
C LYS A 237 19.43 8.89 7.89
N ARG A 238 20.02 10.01 7.48
CA ARG A 238 19.68 11.37 7.93
C ARG A 238 19.78 12.33 6.76
N THR A 239 18.95 13.36 6.70
CA THR A 239 19.11 14.42 5.69
C THR A 239 20.32 15.31 6.01
N ILE A 240 20.90 15.92 4.98
CA ILE A 240 21.99 16.90 5.13
C ILE A 240 21.46 18.20 5.76
N ASN A 241 20.29 18.66 5.30
CA ASN A 241 19.62 19.87 5.76
C ASN A 241 18.50 19.55 6.75
N ASP A 242 18.13 20.53 7.57
CA ASP A 242 16.97 20.44 8.45
C ASP A 242 15.69 20.41 7.61
N VAL A 243 15.07 19.23 7.56
CA VAL A 243 13.84 18.94 6.84
C VAL A 243 12.92 18.19 7.79
N TYR A 244 11.64 18.56 7.80
CA TYR A 244 10.65 17.98 8.69
C TYR A 244 9.54 17.25 7.93
N ALA A 245 9.10 16.15 8.53
CA ALA A 245 7.93 15.38 8.09
C ALA A 245 6.90 15.32 9.24
N LEU A 246 5.64 15.51 8.90
CA LEU A 246 4.49 15.32 9.79
C LEU A 246 3.79 14.00 9.45
N PHE A 247 3.18 13.38 10.45
CA PHE A 247 2.40 12.16 10.29
C PHE A 247 1.01 12.35 10.92
N ILE A 248 -0.04 12.03 10.17
CA ILE A 248 -1.45 12.09 10.62
C ILE A 248 -2.23 10.93 9.98
N SER A 249 -3.39 10.57 10.55
CA SER A 249 -4.35 9.61 9.97
C SER A 249 -5.76 9.93 10.45
N ASP A 250 -6.74 9.14 10.00
CA ASP A 250 -8.07 9.02 10.61
C ASP A 250 -8.72 10.40 10.80
N ILE A 251 -8.83 11.16 9.71
CA ILE A 251 -9.40 12.51 9.73
C ILE A 251 -10.93 12.43 9.89
N HIS A 252 -11.58 11.44 9.27
CA HIS A 252 -13.02 11.21 9.32
C HIS A 252 -13.89 12.42 8.95
N VAL A 253 -13.51 13.19 7.92
CA VAL A 253 -14.35 14.27 7.39
C VAL A 253 -15.72 13.72 7.01
N GLY A 254 -16.78 14.31 7.56
CA GLY A 254 -18.17 13.90 7.33
C GLY A 254 -18.85 13.24 8.52
N SER A 255 -18.08 12.77 9.50
CA SER A 255 -18.60 12.30 10.79
C SER A 255 -19.12 13.46 11.64
N LYS A 256 -20.16 13.22 12.46
CA LYS A 256 -20.55 14.14 13.55
C LYS A 256 -19.49 14.26 14.64
N ASN A 257 -18.64 13.24 14.77
CA ASN A 257 -17.54 13.20 15.73
C ASN A 257 -16.25 13.80 15.16
N PHE A 258 -16.24 14.31 13.93
CA PHE A 258 -15.08 14.99 13.37
C PHE A 258 -14.73 16.24 14.17
N LEU A 259 -13.51 16.28 14.70
CA LEU A 259 -12.97 17.38 15.50
C LEU A 259 -12.51 18.53 14.60
N ARG A 260 -13.47 19.17 13.94
CA ARG A 260 -13.26 20.26 12.97
C ARG A 260 -12.45 21.42 13.54
N GLY A 261 -12.73 21.82 14.79
CA GLY A 261 -12.03 22.92 15.47
C GLY A 261 -10.52 22.65 15.62
N PRO A 262 -10.14 21.56 16.32
CA PRO A 262 -8.75 21.12 16.41
C PRO A 262 -8.05 20.97 15.05
N PHE A 263 -8.70 20.33 14.06
CA PHE A 263 -8.09 20.16 12.74
C PHE A 263 -7.87 21.50 12.04
N THR A 264 -8.81 22.45 12.18
CA THR A 264 -8.64 23.82 11.66
C THR A 264 -7.46 24.51 12.32
N ARG A 265 -7.28 24.39 13.65
CA ARG A 265 -6.11 24.95 14.36
C ARG A 265 -4.79 24.37 13.85
N PHE A 266 -4.74 23.08 13.53
CA PHE A 266 -3.56 22.47 12.92
C PHE A 266 -3.24 23.07 11.54
N ILE A 267 -4.25 23.24 10.69
CA ILE A 267 -4.09 23.87 9.37
C ILE A 267 -3.68 25.34 9.52
N ASP A 268 -4.26 26.07 10.48
CA ASP A 268 -3.91 27.46 10.76
C ASP A 268 -2.47 27.58 11.29
N TRP A 269 -2.03 26.65 12.15
CA TRP A 269 -0.66 26.56 12.64
C TRP A 269 0.35 26.41 11.50
N LEU A 270 0.04 25.60 10.47
CA LEU A 270 0.87 25.48 9.28
C LEU A 270 1.00 26.79 8.48
N ASN A 271 0.12 27.77 8.73
CA ASN A 271 0.09 29.07 8.05
C ASN A 271 0.53 30.24 8.93
N GLU A 272 0.92 29.97 10.18
CA GLU A 272 1.32 31.01 11.12
C GLU A 272 2.50 31.86 10.62
N GLN A 273 2.39 33.16 10.84
CA GLN A 273 3.42 34.14 10.45
C GLN A 273 4.29 34.60 11.63
N ASN A 274 4.15 33.98 12.81
CA ASN A 274 5.01 34.26 13.95
C ASN A 274 6.48 33.91 13.60
N GLU A 275 7.41 34.85 13.80
CA GLU A 275 8.83 34.70 13.41
C GLU A 275 9.47 33.42 13.96
N GLU A 276 9.11 32.99 15.18
CA GLU A 276 9.67 31.77 15.80
C GLU A 276 9.20 30.49 15.08
N HIS A 277 7.92 30.43 14.70
CA HIS A 277 7.33 29.26 14.03
C HIS A 277 7.60 29.26 12.52
N GLN A 278 7.77 30.43 11.91
CA GLN A 278 7.94 30.56 10.46
C GLN A 278 9.19 29.81 9.95
N SER A 279 10.27 29.79 10.74
CA SER A 279 11.48 29.03 10.40
C SER A 279 11.23 27.52 10.34
N LEU A 280 10.52 26.98 11.34
CA LEU A 280 10.14 25.56 11.39
C LEU A 280 9.21 25.21 10.22
N ILE A 281 8.17 26.00 9.99
CA ILE A 281 7.16 25.77 8.92
C ILE A 281 7.82 25.74 7.53
N LYS A 282 8.81 26.59 7.27
CA LYS A 282 9.58 26.58 6.01
C LYS A 282 10.38 25.29 5.80
N GLN A 283 10.78 24.63 6.90
CA GLN A 283 11.53 23.37 6.88
C GLN A 283 10.63 22.13 6.85
N ILE A 284 9.34 22.25 7.14
CA ILE A 284 8.36 21.19 6.90
C ILE A 284 8.17 21.06 5.38
N LYS A 285 8.39 19.84 4.87
CA LYS A 285 8.27 19.53 3.43
C LYS A 285 7.26 18.43 3.14
N TYR A 286 6.93 17.61 4.13
CA TYR A 286 6.11 16.41 3.94
C TYR A 286 5.04 16.30 5.02
N ILE A 287 3.83 15.93 4.61
CA ILE A 287 2.77 15.42 5.50
C ILE A 287 2.37 14.04 4.97
N PHE A 288 2.57 13.01 5.78
CA PHE A 288 2.06 11.67 5.51
C PHE A 288 0.67 11.52 6.13
N VAL A 289 -0.33 11.22 5.32
CA VAL A 289 -1.72 11.02 5.72
C VAL A 289 -2.10 9.55 5.52
N VAL A 290 -2.36 8.82 6.61
CA VAL A 290 -2.45 7.37 6.59
C VAL A 290 -3.89 6.86 6.77
N GLY A 291 -4.69 6.98 5.71
CA GLY A 291 -6.04 6.42 5.64
C GLY A 291 -7.10 7.15 6.46
N ASP A 292 -8.35 6.71 6.24
CA ASP A 292 -9.60 7.21 6.84
C ASP A 292 -9.71 8.74 6.82
N THR A 293 -9.46 9.30 5.64
CA THR A 293 -9.47 10.77 5.46
C THR A 293 -10.88 11.36 5.41
N VAL A 294 -11.85 10.53 5.08
CA VAL A 294 -13.29 10.81 5.14
C VAL A 294 -13.97 9.71 5.95
N ASP A 295 -15.16 9.98 6.48
CA ASP A 295 -15.90 8.97 7.26
C ASP A 295 -16.59 7.91 6.38
N GLY A 296 -16.71 8.17 5.08
CA GLY A 296 -17.35 7.25 4.14
C GLY A 296 -18.87 7.33 4.18
N VAL A 297 -19.53 6.50 3.37
CA VAL A 297 -20.98 6.33 3.35
C VAL A 297 -21.31 4.85 3.19
N GLY A 298 -22.00 4.27 4.18
CA GLY A 298 -22.40 2.86 4.16
C GLY A 298 -21.27 1.90 4.53
N VAL A 299 -20.30 2.35 5.33
CA VAL A 299 -19.16 1.57 5.80
C VAL A 299 -19.62 0.46 6.75
N TYR A 300 -20.54 0.77 7.66
CA TYR A 300 -21.13 -0.20 8.59
C TYR A 300 -22.64 0.05 8.83
N PRO A 301 -23.40 -0.95 9.31
CA PRO A 301 -24.84 -0.80 9.53
C PRO A 301 -25.17 0.30 10.57
N GLY A 302 -26.03 1.26 10.19
CA GLY A 302 -26.46 2.34 11.08
C GLY A 302 -25.60 3.60 11.04
N GLN A 303 -24.52 3.62 10.24
CA GLN A 303 -23.61 4.76 10.09
C GLN A 303 -24.34 6.06 9.70
N GLU A 304 -25.46 5.98 8.98
CA GLU A 304 -26.21 7.16 8.52
C GLU A 304 -26.72 8.08 9.64
N LYS A 305 -26.75 7.57 10.89
CA LYS A 305 -27.09 8.33 12.09
C LYS A 305 -25.90 9.10 12.67
N GLU A 306 -24.69 8.66 12.36
CA GLU A 306 -23.40 9.20 12.83
C GLU A 306 -22.77 10.18 11.82
N LEU A 307 -23.25 10.18 10.58
CA LEU A 307 -22.83 11.13 9.54
C LEU A 307 -23.50 12.50 9.68
N GLU A 308 -22.67 13.53 9.68
CA GLU A 308 -23.07 14.92 9.42
C GLU A 308 -23.26 15.13 7.91
N ILE A 309 -22.40 14.51 7.10
CA ILE A 309 -22.38 14.64 5.64
C ILE A 309 -22.60 13.28 5.01
N LYS A 310 -23.78 13.07 4.40
CA LYS A 310 -24.21 11.77 3.85
C LYS A 310 -23.85 11.56 2.37
N ASP A 311 -22.97 12.39 1.85
CA ASP A 311 -22.54 12.38 0.44
C ASP A 311 -21.02 12.28 0.38
N ILE A 312 -20.54 11.17 -0.16
CA ILE A 312 -19.12 10.84 -0.20
C ILE A 312 -18.30 11.88 -1.00
N LYS A 313 -18.86 12.45 -2.07
CA LYS A 313 -18.15 13.46 -2.87
C LYS A 313 -17.98 14.73 -2.07
N LYS A 314 -19.03 15.15 -1.35
CA LYS A 314 -18.97 16.33 -0.49
C LYS A 314 -17.99 16.18 0.67
N GLN A 315 -17.83 14.96 1.21
CA GLN A 315 -16.80 14.69 2.22
C GLN A 315 -15.39 14.97 1.65
N TYR A 316 -15.09 14.47 0.44
CA TYR A 316 -13.83 14.74 -0.24
C TYR A 316 -13.66 16.20 -0.66
N ASP A 317 -14.72 16.89 -1.09
CA ASP A 317 -14.67 18.31 -1.42
C ASP A 317 -14.24 19.15 -0.21
N ILE A 318 -14.79 18.87 0.97
CA ILE A 318 -14.43 19.55 2.23
C ILE A 318 -13.01 19.19 2.67
N LEU A 319 -12.58 17.94 2.52
CA LEU A 319 -11.19 17.56 2.76
C LEU A 319 -10.24 18.36 1.86
N ALA A 320 -10.58 18.49 0.56
CA ALA A 320 -9.82 19.28 -0.39
C ALA A 320 -9.78 20.77 -0.02
N GLU A 321 -10.86 21.32 0.56
CA GLU A 321 -10.87 22.70 1.09
C GLU A 321 -9.86 22.89 2.23
N PHE A 322 -9.72 21.91 3.14
CA PHE A 322 -8.69 21.96 4.17
C PHE A 322 -7.28 21.89 3.57
N TYR A 323 -7.06 20.94 2.65
CA TYR A 323 -5.74 20.78 2.03
C TYR A 323 -5.32 21.96 1.16
N ARG A 324 -6.27 22.65 0.53
CA ARG A 324 -5.97 23.86 -0.25
C ARG A 324 -5.39 25.00 0.61
N LYS A 325 -5.64 24.97 1.93
CA LYS A 325 -5.06 25.93 2.87
C LYS A 325 -3.66 25.53 3.34
N ILE A 326 -3.19 24.30 3.09
CA ILE A 326 -1.83 23.89 3.46
C ILE A 326 -0.84 24.64 2.54
N PRO A 327 0.27 25.19 3.09
CA PRO A 327 1.27 25.88 2.28
C PRO A 327 1.75 25.04 1.08
N PRO A 328 1.81 25.61 -0.15
CA PRO A 328 2.10 24.84 -1.36
C PRO A 328 3.46 24.13 -1.38
N HIS A 329 4.43 24.57 -0.57
CA HIS A 329 5.76 23.94 -0.45
C HIS A 329 5.76 22.66 0.38
N ILE A 330 4.64 22.34 1.05
CA ILE A 330 4.46 21.12 1.84
C ILE A 330 3.70 20.11 0.98
N HIS A 331 4.34 18.99 0.70
CA HIS A 331 3.74 17.92 -0.09
C HIS A 331 2.99 16.94 0.82
N ILE A 332 1.73 16.69 0.48
CA ILE A 332 0.86 15.73 1.15
C ILE A 332 1.02 14.39 0.43
N ILE A 333 1.40 13.33 1.13
CA ILE A 333 1.37 11.96 0.61
C ILE A 333 0.27 11.23 1.36
N GLN A 334 -0.77 10.77 0.65
CA GLN A 334 -1.96 10.18 1.26
C GLN A 334 -2.23 8.79 0.72
N CYS A 335 -2.37 7.81 1.61
CA CYS A 335 -2.99 6.53 1.29
C CYS A 335 -4.44 6.46 1.80
N ALA A 336 -5.22 5.54 1.24
CA ALA A 336 -6.60 5.28 1.67
C ALA A 336 -6.66 4.37 2.91
N GLY A 337 -7.76 4.44 3.66
CA GLY A 337 -8.12 3.50 4.72
C GLY A 337 -9.43 2.77 4.45
N GLN A 338 -10.02 2.14 5.46
CA GLN A 338 -11.25 1.35 5.34
C GLN A 338 -12.50 2.20 5.06
N HIS A 339 -12.55 3.44 5.53
CA HIS A 339 -13.67 4.37 5.35
C HIS A 339 -13.60 5.15 4.03
N ASP A 340 -12.41 5.24 3.42
CA ASP A 340 -12.22 5.92 2.14
C ASP A 340 -12.96 5.21 0.99
N ALA A 341 -13.30 5.95 -0.07
CA ALA A 341 -14.10 5.47 -1.20
C ALA A 341 -13.30 4.60 -2.18
N VAL A 342 -12.75 3.50 -1.67
CA VAL A 342 -12.01 2.46 -2.37
C VAL A 342 -12.56 1.11 -1.95
N ARG A 343 -12.08 0.04 -2.57
CA ARG A 343 -12.40 -1.30 -2.06
C ARG A 343 -11.83 -1.46 -0.64
N VAL A 344 -12.57 -2.17 0.22
CA VAL A 344 -12.11 -2.51 1.58
C VAL A 344 -10.92 -3.49 1.55
N ALA A 345 -10.89 -4.39 0.56
CA ALA A 345 -9.87 -5.42 0.47
C ALA A 345 -8.48 -4.84 0.16
N GLU A 346 -7.48 -5.22 0.95
CA GLU A 346 -6.09 -4.79 0.78
C GLU A 346 -5.37 -5.58 -0.34
N PRO A 347 -4.46 -4.97 -1.10
CA PRO A 347 -4.08 -3.56 -1.08
C PRO A 347 -5.22 -2.70 -1.65
N GLN A 348 -5.46 -1.56 -1.02
CA GLN A 348 -6.43 -0.58 -1.47
C GLN A 348 -5.76 0.38 -2.47
N PRO A 349 -6.36 0.63 -3.64
CA PRO A 349 -5.81 1.60 -4.60
C PRO A 349 -5.85 3.03 -4.02
N PRO A 350 -5.16 4.00 -4.64
CA PRO A 350 -5.43 5.41 -4.39
C PRO A 350 -6.92 5.73 -4.63
N VAL A 351 -7.47 6.72 -3.91
CA VAL A 351 -8.84 7.17 -4.16
C VAL A 351 -8.97 7.74 -5.58
N GLY A 352 -9.97 7.28 -6.32
CA GLY A 352 -10.19 7.66 -7.72
C GLY A 352 -10.89 9.02 -7.89
N THR A 353 -10.79 9.57 -9.09
CA THR A 353 -11.47 10.82 -9.49
C THR A 353 -13.00 10.73 -9.42
N ASP A 354 -13.56 9.52 -9.50
CA ASP A 354 -15.01 9.30 -9.47
C ASP A 354 -15.67 9.84 -8.21
N PHE A 355 -14.94 9.83 -7.09
CA PHE A 355 -15.39 10.33 -5.78
C PHE A 355 -14.59 11.52 -5.27
N ALA A 356 -13.29 11.59 -5.57
CA ALA A 356 -12.38 12.56 -4.98
C ALA A 356 -11.74 13.51 -6.02
N GLU A 357 -12.48 13.89 -7.07
CA GLU A 357 -12.01 14.80 -8.13
C GLU A 357 -11.29 16.03 -7.55
N ALA A 358 -11.85 16.66 -6.52
CA ALA A 358 -11.27 17.83 -5.88
C ALA A 358 -9.85 17.60 -5.34
N LEU A 359 -9.54 16.42 -4.81
CA LEU A 359 -8.18 16.07 -4.36
C LEU A 359 -7.21 15.98 -5.54
N HIS A 360 -7.61 15.36 -6.65
CA HIS A 360 -6.78 15.20 -7.85
C HIS A 360 -6.41 16.53 -8.52
N THR A 361 -7.14 17.62 -8.22
CA THR A 361 -6.81 18.96 -8.74
C THR A 361 -5.74 19.71 -7.94
N LEU A 362 -5.33 19.20 -6.78
CA LEU A 362 -4.33 19.86 -5.93
C LEU A 362 -2.90 19.53 -6.42
N PRO A 363 -2.02 20.52 -6.63
CA PRO A 363 -0.69 20.28 -7.21
C PRO A 363 0.30 19.63 -6.23
N SER A 364 0.10 19.80 -4.92
CA SER A 364 1.02 19.34 -3.87
C SER A 364 0.53 18.08 -3.14
N ILE A 365 -0.37 17.29 -3.74
CA ILE A 365 -0.84 16.01 -3.19
C ILE A 365 -0.36 14.82 -4.04
N HIS A 366 0.03 13.76 -3.36
CA HIS A 366 0.42 12.48 -3.94
C HIS A 366 -0.50 11.41 -3.38
N LEU A 367 -1.51 11.02 -4.14
CA LEU A 367 -2.41 9.93 -3.79
C LEU A 367 -1.75 8.59 -4.11
N VAL A 368 -1.62 7.72 -3.10
CA VAL A 368 -0.93 6.43 -3.19
C VAL A 368 -1.80 5.31 -2.62
N SER A 369 -1.45 4.06 -2.92
CA SER A 369 -2.18 2.90 -2.39
C SER A 369 -1.93 2.69 -0.89
N ASN A 370 -2.78 1.87 -0.27
CA ASN A 370 -2.52 1.27 1.04
C ASN A 370 -2.23 -0.24 0.88
N PRO A 371 -1.06 -0.74 1.29
CA PRO A 371 0.13 0.01 1.71
C PRO A 371 0.82 0.72 0.54
N SER A 372 1.79 1.59 0.85
CA SER A 372 2.72 2.19 -0.11
C SER A 372 4.10 2.40 0.49
N PHE A 373 5.12 2.39 -0.37
CA PHE A 373 6.52 2.55 0.02
C PHE A 373 7.13 3.73 -0.73
N ILE A 374 7.55 4.74 0.03
CA ILE A 374 7.92 6.06 -0.48
C ILE A 374 9.36 6.36 -0.09
N GLU A 375 10.15 6.89 -1.02
CA GLU A 375 11.50 7.40 -0.75
C GLU A 375 11.48 8.93 -0.85
N ILE A 376 11.94 9.59 0.21
CA ILE A 376 12.09 11.05 0.26
C ILE A 376 13.56 11.44 0.38
N GLU A 377 13.91 12.64 -0.09
CA GLU A 377 15.26 13.23 0.09
C GLU A 377 16.40 12.44 -0.57
N ARG A 378 16.11 11.77 -1.69
CA ARG A 378 17.12 11.05 -2.49
C ARG A 378 18.27 11.98 -2.89
N GLY A 379 19.51 11.52 -2.77
CA GLY A 379 20.72 12.29 -3.04
C GLY A 379 21.04 13.37 -1.99
N ASN A 380 20.18 13.55 -0.98
CA ASN A 380 20.31 14.56 0.08
C ASN A 380 20.47 13.94 1.47
N CYS A 381 20.89 12.68 1.52
CA CYS A 381 21.07 11.94 2.76
C CYS A 381 22.54 11.60 3.08
N LEU A 382 22.80 11.44 4.37
CA LEU A 382 24.02 10.91 4.95
C LEU A 382 23.70 9.57 5.62
N GLN A 383 24.65 8.64 5.53
CA GLN A 383 24.70 7.41 6.32
C GLN A 383 26.12 7.25 6.86
N ASN A 384 26.26 7.12 8.18
CA ASN A 384 27.56 7.12 8.86
C ASN A 384 28.47 8.31 8.46
N GLY A 385 27.88 9.49 8.34
CA GLY A 385 28.58 10.73 7.95
C GLY A 385 28.98 10.81 6.47
N THR A 386 28.71 9.79 5.67
CA THR A 386 29.01 9.76 4.23
C THR A 386 27.77 10.07 3.43
N LYS A 387 27.90 10.90 2.39
CA LYS A 387 26.80 11.19 1.46
C LYS A 387 26.42 9.94 0.68
N ILE A 388 25.13 9.65 0.62
CA ILE A 388 24.57 8.51 -0.12
C ILE A 388 23.54 8.99 -1.14
N GLU A 389 23.31 8.15 -2.15
CA GLU A 389 22.28 8.41 -3.15
C GLU A 389 20.87 8.03 -2.64
N ASP A 390 20.75 6.98 -1.84
CA ASP A 390 19.49 6.52 -1.25
C ASP A 390 18.87 7.58 -0.33
N GLY A 391 17.55 7.74 -0.42
CA GLY A 391 16.77 8.59 0.47
C GLY A 391 16.29 7.86 1.73
N ILE A 392 15.48 8.56 2.51
CA ILE A 392 14.75 7.99 3.66
C ILE A 392 13.51 7.27 3.13
N LYS A 393 13.36 5.99 3.48
CA LYS A 393 12.27 5.13 3.02
C LYS A 393 11.16 5.03 4.06
N VAL A 394 9.95 5.40 3.68
CA VAL A 394 8.75 5.43 4.52
C VAL A 394 7.75 4.41 4.01
N LEU A 395 7.37 3.44 4.86
CA LEU A 395 6.28 2.50 4.60
C LEU A 395 5.00 3.04 5.25
N MET A 396 4.01 3.36 4.42
CA MET A 396 2.68 3.75 4.85
C MET A 396 1.76 2.54 4.79
N TYR A 397 1.05 2.28 5.88
CA TYR A 397 0.04 1.22 5.96
C TYR A 397 -1.06 1.66 6.91
N HIS A 398 -2.33 1.68 6.49
CA HIS A 398 -3.41 2.17 7.34
C HIS A 398 -3.54 1.40 8.65
N GLY A 399 -3.50 0.07 8.63
CA GLY A 399 -3.44 -0.72 9.87
C GLY A 399 -4.56 -1.74 10.07
N ALA A 400 -5.46 -1.93 9.10
CA ALA A 400 -6.61 -2.83 9.19
C ALA A 400 -6.31 -4.22 9.80
N SER A 401 -5.15 -4.80 9.51
CA SER A 401 -4.75 -6.11 10.02
C SER A 401 -4.35 -6.14 11.50
N MET A 402 -4.09 -4.97 12.11
CA MET A 402 -3.64 -4.85 13.49
C MET A 402 -4.64 -5.49 14.45
N HIS A 403 -5.94 -5.29 14.23
CA HIS A 403 -6.98 -5.92 15.02
C HIS A 403 -6.90 -7.46 15.00
N GLY A 404 -6.67 -8.07 13.83
CA GLY A 404 -6.49 -9.52 13.70
C GLY A 404 -5.25 -10.01 14.47
N ILE A 405 -4.11 -9.33 14.29
CA ILE A 405 -2.86 -9.67 14.99
C ILE A 405 -3.03 -9.57 16.51
N ILE A 406 -3.67 -8.51 17.01
CA ILE A 406 -3.98 -8.36 18.44
C ILE A 406 -4.84 -9.53 18.91
N ASN A 407 -5.88 -9.87 18.14
CA ASN A 407 -6.82 -10.93 18.52
C ASN A 407 -6.20 -12.33 18.51
N GLU A 408 -5.14 -12.58 17.75
CA GLU A 408 -4.48 -13.89 17.69
C GLU A 408 -3.30 -14.04 18.67
N ILE A 409 -2.59 -12.96 18.99
CA ILE A 409 -1.43 -13.00 19.92
C ILE A 409 -1.83 -12.71 21.37
N GLU A 410 -1.64 -13.70 22.25
CA GLU A 410 -2.02 -13.61 23.68
C GLU A 410 -1.38 -12.41 24.40
N GLU A 411 -0.09 -12.15 24.18
CA GLU A 411 0.63 -11.02 24.81
C GLU A 411 0.04 -9.66 24.41
N LEU A 412 -0.41 -9.51 23.16
CA LEU A 412 -1.07 -8.29 22.69
C LEU A 412 -2.46 -8.10 23.30
N ARG A 413 -3.25 -9.18 23.40
CA ARG A 413 -4.56 -9.13 24.08
C ARG A 413 -4.41 -8.74 25.55
N LEU A 414 -3.51 -9.41 26.27
CA LEU A 414 -3.33 -9.20 27.71
C LEU A 414 -2.74 -7.82 28.03
N SER A 415 -1.94 -7.26 27.13
CA SER A 415 -1.36 -5.92 27.31
C SER A 415 -2.20 -4.77 26.75
N ASN A 416 -3.42 -5.06 26.28
CA ASN A 416 -4.32 -4.09 25.64
C ASN A 416 -3.61 -3.31 24.52
N ALA A 417 -3.11 -4.04 23.52
CA ALA A 417 -2.30 -3.49 22.44
C ALA A 417 -3.02 -2.43 21.59
N HIS A 418 -4.36 -2.33 21.64
CA HIS A 418 -5.10 -1.17 21.11
C HIS A 418 -4.61 0.16 21.70
N SER A 419 -4.16 0.16 22.96
CA SER A 419 -3.56 1.32 23.62
C SER A 419 -2.04 1.42 23.48
N THR A 420 -1.38 0.42 22.88
CA THR A 420 0.06 0.44 22.54
C THR A 420 0.33 -0.10 21.12
N PRO A 421 -0.18 0.60 20.08
CA PRO A 421 -0.09 0.19 18.67
C PRO A 421 1.31 -0.26 18.22
N THR A 422 2.37 0.37 18.75
CA THR A 422 3.75 0.07 18.35
C THR A 422 4.13 -1.39 18.57
N LYS A 423 3.57 -2.06 19.60
CA LYS A 423 3.80 -3.49 19.84
C LYS A 423 3.30 -4.37 18.69
N VAL A 424 2.15 -4.04 18.13
CA VAL A 424 1.56 -4.76 17.00
C VAL A 424 2.42 -4.57 15.75
N ILE A 425 2.90 -3.35 15.54
CA ILE A 425 3.74 -3.02 14.38
C ILE A 425 5.10 -3.74 14.47
N LYS A 426 5.66 -3.92 15.68
CA LYS A 426 6.86 -4.77 15.87
C LYS A 426 6.61 -6.20 15.42
N HIS A 427 5.43 -6.75 15.66
CA HIS A 427 5.06 -8.08 15.17
C HIS A 427 4.95 -8.16 13.65
N MET A 428 4.54 -7.09 12.97
CA MET A 428 4.58 -7.01 11.50
C MET A 428 6.01 -6.95 10.96
N LEU A 429 6.86 -6.12 11.57
CA LEU A 429 8.28 -5.99 11.22
C LEU A 429 9.05 -7.30 11.46
N LEU A 430 8.79 -7.98 12.59
CA LEU A 430 9.35 -9.29 12.90
C LEU A 430 9.04 -10.31 11.80
N ARG A 431 7.80 -10.30 11.28
CA ARG A 431 7.33 -11.22 10.23
C ARG A 431 7.67 -10.78 8.81
N ARG A 432 8.10 -9.53 8.64
CA ARG A 432 8.24 -8.88 7.32
C ARG A 432 6.93 -8.93 6.51
N HIS A 433 5.79 -8.80 7.20
CA HIS A 433 4.47 -8.91 6.58
C HIS A 433 3.42 -8.09 7.36
N LEU A 434 2.61 -7.33 6.64
CA LEU A 434 1.60 -6.44 7.22
C LEU A 434 0.34 -7.20 7.68
N ALA A 435 -0.14 -8.20 6.94
CA ALA A 435 -1.27 -9.05 7.33
C ALA A 435 -0.98 -10.56 7.08
N PRO A 436 -0.20 -11.23 7.95
CA PRO A 436 0.35 -12.56 7.67
C PRO A 436 -0.73 -13.65 7.55
N SER A 437 -1.72 -13.65 8.43
CA SER A 437 -2.69 -14.73 8.54
C SER A 437 -3.82 -14.61 7.51
N HIS A 438 -4.11 -15.72 6.83
CA HIS A 438 -5.18 -15.81 5.86
C HIS A 438 -6.55 -15.79 6.56
N GLY A 439 -7.41 -14.86 6.14
CA GLY A 439 -8.79 -14.75 6.65
C GLY A 439 -8.98 -13.73 7.77
N ASP A 440 -7.89 -13.25 8.39
CA ASP A 440 -7.95 -12.23 9.46
C ASP A 440 -8.19 -10.82 8.91
N THR A 441 -7.82 -10.58 7.66
CA THR A 441 -8.06 -9.32 6.95
C THR A 441 -8.50 -9.63 5.53
N THR A 442 -9.44 -8.83 5.02
CA THR A 442 -9.89 -9.00 3.64
C THR A 442 -8.81 -8.52 2.69
N TYR A 443 -8.38 -9.36 1.77
CA TYR A 443 -7.32 -9.01 0.81
C TYR A 443 -7.61 -9.57 -0.58
N ILE A 444 -6.93 -9.01 -1.59
CA ILE A 444 -6.95 -9.50 -2.97
C ILE A 444 -5.60 -10.16 -3.28
N PRO A 445 -5.59 -11.46 -3.61
CA PRO A 445 -4.35 -12.12 -4.01
C PRO A 445 -3.89 -11.59 -5.37
N ASP A 446 -2.61 -11.22 -5.45
CA ASP A 446 -1.93 -10.97 -6.73
C ASP A 446 -1.06 -12.16 -7.14
N MET A 447 -1.14 -12.50 -8.43
CA MET A 447 -0.38 -13.59 -9.03
C MET A 447 1.12 -13.30 -9.13
N ASN A 448 1.49 -12.03 -9.20
CA ASN A 448 2.87 -11.63 -9.41
C ASN A 448 3.60 -11.57 -8.07
N GLU A 449 2.97 -10.91 -7.09
CA GLU A 449 3.56 -10.71 -5.77
C GLU A 449 2.53 -10.58 -4.68
N ASP A 450 2.95 -10.81 -3.44
CA ASP A 450 2.17 -10.40 -2.29
C ASP A 450 2.51 -8.93 -1.95
N PRO A 451 1.55 -8.00 -2.08
CA PRO A 451 1.76 -6.57 -1.87
C PRO A 451 1.89 -6.18 -0.38
N LEU A 452 1.52 -7.08 0.54
CA LEU A 452 1.59 -6.85 1.99
C LEU A 452 2.95 -7.29 2.59
N LEU A 453 3.86 -7.81 1.75
CA LEU A 453 5.22 -8.12 2.14
C LEU A 453 6.06 -6.87 2.37
N ILE A 454 6.79 -6.86 3.48
CA ILE A 454 7.86 -5.89 3.75
C ILE A 454 9.13 -6.43 3.09
N LYS A 455 9.21 -6.32 1.76
CA LYS A 455 10.35 -6.84 0.97
C LYS A 455 11.65 -6.15 1.32
N GLU A 456 11.61 -4.84 1.42
CA GLU A 456 12.71 -3.99 1.85
C GLU A 456 12.37 -3.40 3.23
N VAL A 457 13.36 -3.32 4.12
CA VAL A 457 13.16 -2.76 5.46
C VAL A 457 13.02 -1.24 5.37
N PRO A 458 11.94 -0.63 5.86
CA PRO A 458 11.76 0.81 5.83
C PRO A 458 12.59 1.53 6.90
N ASP A 459 13.01 2.77 6.64
CA ASP A 459 13.61 3.64 7.68
C ASP A 459 12.55 4.13 8.70
N ILE A 460 11.30 4.24 8.23
CA ILE A 460 10.12 4.66 9.00
C ILE A 460 8.92 3.83 8.56
N ILE A 461 8.15 3.28 9.50
CA ILE A 461 6.81 2.75 9.23
C ILE A 461 5.78 3.62 9.94
N THR A 462 4.71 3.98 9.24
CA THR A 462 3.63 4.80 9.79
C THR A 462 2.25 4.17 9.54
N THR A 463 1.42 4.18 10.57
CA THR A 463 0.07 3.56 10.59
C THR A 463 -0.99 4.46 11.22
N GLY A 464 -2.27 4.15 11.03
CA GLY A 464 -3.44 4.76 11.66
C GLY A 464 -4.31 3.71 12.34
N ASP A 465 -5.64 3.77 12.11
CA ASP A 465 -6.67 2.76 12.44
C ASP A 465 -6.96 2.59 13.95
N LEU A 466 -5.93 2.57 14.82
CA LEU A 466 -6.11 2.44 16.27
C LEU A 466 -6.34 3.77 17.02
N HIS A 467 -6.36 4.90 16.30
CA HIS A 467 -6.70 6.23 16.81
C HIS A 467 -5.85 6.71 18.00
N ARG A 468 -4.59 6.26 18.08
CA ARG A 468 -3.71 6.58 19.22
C ARG A 468 -2.29 6.81 18.76
N THR A 469 -1.74 7.96 19.18
CA THR A 469 -0.32 8.23 18.96
C THR A 469 0.53 7.34 19.85
N ASP A 470 1.39 6.56 19.22
CA ASP A 470 2.38 5.73 19.89
C ASP A 470 3.63 5.64 19.00
N ILE A 471 4.79 5.88 19.60
CA ILE A 471 6.06 5.99 18.89
C ILE A 471 7.07 5.09 19.57
N ASP A 472 7.75 4.29 18.76
CA ASP A 472 8.85 3.47 19.24
C ASP A 472 9.88 3.24 18.14
N THR A 473 10.95 2.52 18.46
CA THR A 473 11.91 2.02 17.50
C THR A 473 12.03 0.50 17.58
N TYR A 474 12.23 -0.13 16.42
CA TYR A 474 12.50 -1.55 16.32
C TYR A 474 13.70 -1.76 15.42
N ASN A 475 14.82 -2.22 15.97
CA ASN A 475 16.02 -2.54 15.18
C ASN A 475 16.43 -1.38 14.23
N ASN A 476 16.46 -0.16 14.78
CA ASN A 476 16.72 1.13 14.12
C ASN A 476 15.65 1.68 13.17
N ILE A 477 14.54 0.97 12.98
CA ILE A 477 13.35 1.42 12.24
C ILE A 477 12.51 2.29 13.18
N LEU A 478 12.08 3.47 12.73
CA LEU A 478 11.16 4.31 13.48
C LEU A 478 9.72 3.84 13.23
N ILE A 479 8.95 3.63 14.28
CA ILE A 479 7.53 3.29 14.23
C ILE A 479 6.74 4.52 14.65
N VAL A 480 5.77 4.92 13.84
CA VAL A 480 4.85 6.03 14.13
C VAL A 480 3.41 5.56 13.93
N SER A 481 2.74 5.19 15.02
CA SER A 481 1.28 5.06 15.02
C SER A 481 0.69 6.44 15.20
N ASN A 482 -0.22 6.82 14.30
CA ASN A 482 -0.84 8.13 14.30
C ASN A 482 -2.08 8.17 15.19
N SER A 483 -2.39 9.37 15.67
CA SER A 483 -3.67 9.72 16.29
C SER A 483 -4.75 9.91 15.23
N CYS A 484 -5.97 10.23 15.64
CA CYS A 484 -7.09 10.58 14.78
C CYS A 484 -7.54 12.04 14.96
N TRP A 485 -8.49 12.46 14.14
CA TRP A 485 -9.22 13.74 14.29
C TRP A 485 -10.70 13.51 14.56
N GLN A 486 -11.03 12.39 15.20
CA GLN A 486 -12.39 12.00 15.55
C GLN A 486 -12.52 11.85 17.07
N SER A 487 -13.59 12.38 17.67
CA SER A 487 -13.92 12.09 19.07
C SER A 487 -14.42 10.66 19.22
N MET A 488 -14.29 10.10 20.42
CA MET A 488 -14.73 8.74 20.73
C MET A 488 -16.15 8.46 20.23
N THR A 489 -16.28 7.45 19.38
CA THR A 489 -17.54 6.97 18.81
C THR A 489 -18.24 5.97 19.75
N ALA A 490 -19.53 5.72 19.53
CA ALA A 490 -20.27 4.72 20.29
C ALA A 490 -19.74 3.29 20.08
N PHE A 491 -19.15 3.02 18.90
CA PHE A 491 -18.50 1.74 18.62
C PHE A 491 -17.22 1.58 19.44
N GLU A 492 -16.34 2.59 19.43
CA GLU A 492 -15.10 2.58 20.21
C GLU A 492 -15.37 2.42 21.71
N GLU A 493 -16.37 3.13 22.24
CA GLU A 493 -16.81 2.98 23.63
C GLU A 493 -17.24 1.53 23.92
N LYS A 494 -18.02 0.91 23.02
CA LYS A 494 -18.52 -0.46 23.17
C LYS A 494 -17.39 -1.50 23.14
N VAL A 495 -16.35 -1.30 22.33
CA VAL A 495 -15.21 -2.22 22.23
C VAL A 495 -14.08 -1.88 23.21
N GLY A 496 -14.26 -0.82 24.02
CA GLY A 496 -13.28 -0.38 25.01
C GLY A 496 -12.04 0.31 24.41
N ASN A 497 -12.11 0.73 23.15
CA ASN A 497 -11.05 1.52 22.54
C ASN A 497 -11.14 2.98 23.00
N LYS A 498 -10.02 3.57 23.40
CA LYS A 498 -9.96 4.96 23.87
C LYS A 498 -9.03 5.74 22.96
N PRO A 499 -9.57 6.55 22.02
CA PRO A 499 -8.75 7.34 21.12
C PRO A 499 -7.98 8.42 21.89
N ASP A 500 -6.85 8.85 21.32
CA ASP A 500 -6.07 10.00 21.78
C ASP A 500 -5.96 11.00 20.63
N PRO A 501 -7.03 11.80 20.36
CA PRO A 501 -7.15 12.59 19.14
C PRO A 501 -6.27 13.85 19.13
N CYS A 502 -6.14 14.46 17.95
CA CYS A 502 -5.54 15.77 17.72
C CYS A 502 -4.02 15.85 17.98
N LYS A 503 -3.31 14.71 17.91
CA LYS A 503 -1.86 14.66 18.09
C LYS A 503 -1.17 14.51 16.73
N VAL A 504 -0.10 15.27 16.52
CA VAL A 504 0.68 15.24 15.26
C VAL A 504 2.16 15.01 15.57
N PRO A 505 2.68 13.79 15.33
CA PRO A 505 4.12 13.54 15.31
C PRO A 505 4.83 14.39 14.25
N ILE A 506 5.83 15.16 14.68
CA ILE A 506 6.74 15.94 13.83
C ILE A 506 8.17 15.42 13.96
N LEU A 507 8.76 15.00 12.85
CA LEU A 507 10.09 14.40 12.78
C LEU A 507 11.07 15.32 12.05
N ASN A 508 12.18 15.68 12.71
CA ASN A 508 13.33 16.26 12.03
C ASN A 508 14.15 15.12 11.37
N LEU A 509 14.25 15.12 10.04
CA LEU A 509 14.90 14.07 9.25
C LEU A 509 16.44 14.10 9.35
N LYS A 510 17.04 15.21 9.78
CA LYS A 510 18.49 15.36 9.98
C LYS A 510 18.91 14.86 11.35
N THR A 511 18.22 15.29 12.40
CA THR A 511 18.56 14.93 13.79
C THR A 511 17.90 13.63 14.24
N ARG A 512 16.82 13.20 13.55
CA ARG A 512 15.89 12.14 13.96
C ARG A 512 15.14 12.47 15.26
N ALA A 513 15.18 13.72 15.71
CA ALA A 513 14.40 14.17 16.85
C ALA A 513 12.91 14.22 16.50
N LEU A 514 12.08 13.70 17.39
CA LEU A 514 10.64 13.64 17.24
C LEU A 514 9.97 14.45 18.36
N LYS A 515 8.92 15.19 18.02
CA LYS A 515 8.01 15.83 18.98
C LYS A 515 6.57 15.47 18.62
N ILE A 516 5.67 15.55 19.58
CA ILE A 516 4.23 15.41 19.35
C ILE A 516 3.62 16.79 19.55
N LEU A 517 3.00 17.33 18.52
CA LEU A 517 2.20 18.55 18.59
C LEU A 517 0.79 18.18 19.03
N ASP A 518 0.21 18.98 19.92
CA ASP A 518 -1.10 18.71 20.52
C ASP A 518 -2.05 19.85 20.20
N PHE A 519 -3.15 19.51 19.52
CA PHE A 519 -4.18 20.46 19.10
C PHE A 519 -5.50 20.23 19.83
N SER A 520 -5.54 19.41 20.88
CA SER A 520 -6.77 19.07 21.60
C SER A 520 -7.39 20.25 22.36
N ASP A 521 -6.57 21.15 22.92
CA ASP A 521 -7.05 22.27 23.73
C ASP A 521 -7.62 23.44 22.91
N GLU A 522 -8.73 24.02 23.37
CA GLU A 522 -9.06 25.40 23.07
C GLU A 522 -8.05 26.28 23.81
N VAL A 523 -7.22 27.02 23.08
CA VAL A 523 -6.47 28.10 23.69
C VAL A 523 -7.50 29.17 24.08
N GLU A 524 -8.02 29.11 25.32
CA GLU A 524 -8.50 30.31 26.01
C GLU A 524 -7.28 31.23 26.16
N HIS A 525 -7.00 32.04 25.13
CA HIS A 525 -6.24 33.26 25.33
C HIS A 525 -7.11 34.18 26.20
N ARG A 526 -6.89 34.11 27.52
CA ARG A 526 -7.30 35.15 28.46
C ARG A 526 -6.28 36.27 28.50
#